data_AF-A0A2T2UL13-F1
#
_entry.id   AF-A0A2T2UL13-F1
#
_cell.length_a   1.000
_cell.length_b   1.000
_cell.length_c   1.000
_cell.angle_alpha   90.00
_cell.angle_beta   90.00
_cell.angle_gamma   90.00
#
_symmetry.space_group_name_H-M   'P 1'
#
loop_
_entity.id
_entity.type
_entity.pdbx_description
1 polymer ?
#
loop_
_entity_poly.entity_id
_entity_poly.type
_entity_poly.pdbx_seq_one_letter_code
_entity_poly.pdbx_strand_id
1 'polypeptide(L)'
;YYETIGGGMGAGPDGEGLSGVHVHMTNTLNTPVEALEQTYPFRIVAYQVRPDSGGAGHVRGGDGLVRVYELLVPTTATMLSTRRTTVPWGHEGGHDGAPGRTVLIHPEGTKEELPAHFSRQLPAGSRLRIETPGGGGFGSPYASTE
;
A
#
# COMPACT_ATOMS: atom_id res chain seq x y z
N TYR A 1 12.86 13.65 1.56
CA TYR A 1 12.60 12.76 0.41
C TYR A 1 11.10 12.63 0.21
N TYR A 2 10.64 12.54 -1.03
CA TYR A 2 9.23 12.34 -1.38
C TYR A 2 9.12 11.13 -2.31
N GLU A 3 8.26 10.17 -1.95
CA GLU A 3 7.99 8.97 -2.74
C GLU A 3 6.49 8.85 -2.97
N THR A 4 6.13 8.36 -4.15
CA THR A 4 4.78 7.88 -4.43
C THR A 4 4.83 6.36 -4.53
N ILE A 5 3.94 5.68 -3.82
CA ILE A 5 3.89 4.22 -3.80
C ILE A 5 2.66 3.77 -4.59
N GLY A 6 2.85 2.82 -5.50
CA GLY A 6 1.76 2.23 -6.29
C GLY A 6 0.74 1.48 -5.41
N GLY A 7 -0.37 1.06 -6.01
CA GLY A 7 -1.43 0.31 -5.35
C GLY A 7 -2.11 -0.66 -6.30
N GLY A 8 -3.24 -1.22 -5.86
CA GLY A 8 -4.07 -2.05 -6.71
C GLY A 8 -4.98 -1.22 -7.61
N MET A 9 -5.05 -1.59 -8.88
CA MET A 9 -6.03 -1.05 -9.83
C MET A 9 -7.38 -1.74 -9.65
N GLY A 10 -8.48 -0.99 -9.75
CA GLY A 10 -9.81 -1.59 -9.80
C GLY A 10 -9.99 -2.43 -11.06
N ALA A 11 -10.70 -3.55 -10.94
CA ALA A 11 -11.11 -4.35 -12.08
C ALA A 11 -12.21 -3.65 -12.89
N GLY A 12 -12.33 -4.02 -14.17
CA GLY A 12 -13.41 -3.56 -15.04
C GLY A 12 -13.98 -4.69 -15.89
N PRO A 13 -15.03 -4.41 -16.68
CA PRO A 13 -15.63 -5.40 -17.58
C PRO A 13 -14.62 -5.92 -18.63
N ASP A 14 -13.60 -5.12 -18.94
CA ASP A 14 -12.62 -5.41 -19.98
C ASP A 14 -11.33 -6.08 -19.46
N GLY A 15 -11.17 -6.26 -18.14
CA GLY A 15 -9.99 -6.92 -17.60
C GLY A 15 -9.72 -6.75 -16.11
N GLU A 16 -8.80 -7.59 -15.62
CA GLU A 16 -8.33 -7.60 -14.23
C GLU A 16 -7.62 -6.31 -13.84
N GLY A 17 -7.68 -6.00 -12.56
CA GLY A 17 -6.90 -4.91 -11.99
C GLY A 17 -5.41 -5.25 -11.94
N LEU A 18 -4.57 -4.37 -12.47
CA LEU A 18 -3.13 -4.45 -12.32
C LEU A 18 -2.69 -4.25 -10.86
N SER A 19 -1.70 -5.03 -10.41
CA SER A 19 -1.17 -4.99 -9.06
C SER A 19 0.06 -4.09 -8.95
N GLY A 20 0.18 -3.34 -7.85
CA GLY A 20 1.36 -2.53 -7.53
C GLY A 20 1.69 -1.42 -8.52
N VAL A 21 0.69 -0.90 -9.23
CA VAL A 21 0.83 0.15 -10.24
C VAL A 21 0.36 1.51 -9.75
N HIS A 22 0.89 2.58 -10.36
CA HIS A 22 0.45 3.94 -10.07
C HIS A 22 -0.81 4.29 -10.85
N VAL A 23 -1.97 4.09 -10.22
CA VAL A 23 -3.30 4.25 -10.85
C VAL A 23 -3.91 5.64 -10.73
N HIS A 24 -3.52 6.43 -9.71
CA HIS A 24 -4.12 7.75 -9.43
C HIS A 24 -3.12 8.92 -9.56
N MET A 25 -1.83 8.64 -9.45
CA MET A 25 -0.74 9.55 -9.78
C MET A 25 0.07 8.93 -10.90
N THR A 26 -0.46 9.03 -12.11
CA THR A 26 0.17 8.48 -13.31
C THR A 26 1.40 9.32 -13.68
N ASN A 27 2.46 8.69 -14.20
CA ASN A 27 3.75 9.27 -14.57
C ASN A 27 4.85 9.35 -13.49
N THR A 28 4.80 8.53 -12.44
CA THR A 28 5.94 8.27 -11.56
C THR A 28 6.41 6.83 -11.69
N LEU A 29 7.73 6.63 -11.72
CA LEU A 29 8.35 5.31 -11.67
C LEU A 29 8.65 4.94 -10.21
N ASN A 30 8.71 3.64 -9.93
CA ASN A 30 9.24 3.17 -8.66
C ASN A 30 10.70 3.62 -8.52
N THR A 31 11.06 4.18 -7.36
CA THR A 31 12.46 4.54 -7.11
C THR A 31 13.26 3.29 -6.74
N PRO A 32 14.40 3.01 -7.40
CA PRO A 32 15.24 1.86 -7.07
C PRO A 32 15.65 1.88 -5.59
N VAL A 33 15.61 0.72 -4.95
CA VAL A 33 15.97 0.58 -3.53
C VAL A 33 17.41 1.02 -3.29
N GLU A 34 18.34 0.61 -4.15
CA GLU A 34 19.76 0.96 -4.06
C GLU A 34 19.97 2.47 -4.08
N ALA A 35 19.27 3.18 -4.95
CA ALA A 35 19.35 4.64 -5.05
C ALA A 35 18.86 5.33 -3.77
N LEU A 36 17.80 4.79 -3.14
CA LEU A 36 17.27 5.32 -1.90
C LEU A 36 18.23 5.13 -0.73
N GLU A 37 18.73 3.91 -0.53
CA GLU A 37 19.63 3.58 0.58
C GLU A 37 21.01 4.24 0.44
N GLN A 38 21.46 4.50 -0.79
CA GLN A 38 22.68 5.27 -1.02
C GLN A 38 22.52 6.76 -0.65
N THR A 39 21.32 7.31 -0.85
CA THR A 39 21.07 8.75 -0.72
C THR A 39 20.57 9.13 0.67
N TYR A 40 19.80 8.27 1.33
CA TYR A 40 19.08 8.58 2.55
C TYR A 40 19.41 7.62 3.69
N PRO A 41 19.40 8.09 4.94
CA PRO A 41 19.76 7.28 6.11
C PRO A 41 18.59 6.41 6.58
N PHE A 42 18.05 5.59 5.67
CA PHE A 42 17.08 4.54 5.96
C PHE A 42 17.39 3.29 5.13
N ARG A 43 16.83 2.16 5.54
CA ARG A 43 16.89 0.88 4.80
C ARG A 43 15.50 0.44 4.40
N ILE A 44 15.34 -0.13 3.21
CA ILE A 44 14.11 -0.79 2.77
C ILE A 44 14.15 -2.25 3.22
N VAL A 45 13.37 -2.57 4.24
CA VAL A 45 13.31 -3.92 4.82
C VAL A 45 12.40 -4.84 4.00
N ALA A 46 11.38 -4.28 3.35
CA ALA A 46 10.50 -5.04 2.48
C ALA A 46 9.94 -4.17 1.35
N TYR A 47 9.86 -4.77 0.17
CA TYR A 47 9.12 -4.25 -0.97
C TYR A 47 8.51 -5.40 -1.75
N GLN A 48 7.20 -5.56 -1.64
CA GLN A 48 6.49 -6.71 -2.22
C GLN A 48 5.04 -6.36 -2.52
N VAL A 49 4.41 -7.15 -3.38
CA VAL A 49 2.94 -7.17 -3.53
C VAL A 49 2.30 -7.52 -2.20
N ARG A 50 1.14 -6.92 -1.90
CA ARG A 50 0.30 -7.23 -0.74
C ARG A 50 -0.75 -8.26 -1.17
N PRO A 51 -0.52 -9.57 -0.95
CA PRO A 51 -1.43 -10.60 -1.45
C PRO A 51 -2.83 -10.40 -0.87
N ASP A 52 -3.83 -10.79 -1.66
CA ASP A 52 -5.25 -10.82 -1.26
C ASP A 52 -5.79 -9.47 -0.77
N SER A 53 -5.21 -8.39 -1.30
CA SER A 53 -5.66 -7.02 -1.02
C SER A 53 -6.61 -6.50 -2.09
N GLY A 54 -6.55 -7.02 -3.31
CA GLY A 54 -7.53 -6.77 -4.35
C GLY A 54 -8.87 -7.45 -4.05
N GLY A 55 -9.96 -6.74 -4.30
CA GLY A 55 -11.31 -7.21 -4.11
C GLY A 55 -11.63 -8.37 -5.05
N ALA A 56 -12.31 -9.38 -4.50
CA ALA A 56 -12.80 -10.52 -5.26
C ALA A 56 -13.91 -10.08 -6.23
N GLY A 57 -14.03 -10.79 -7.35
CA GLY A 57 -15.12 -10.61 -8.30
C GLY A 57 -15.03 -11.67 -9.38
N HIS A 58 -15.94 -11.63 -10.35
CA HIS A 58 -15.76 -12.38 -11.60
C HIS A 58 -14.43 -11.98 -12.26
N VAL A 59 -14.09 -10.69 -12.16
CA VAL A 59 -12.81 -10.11 -12.53
C VAL A 59 -12.19 -9.49 -11.29
N ARG A 60 -10.99 -9.93 -10.92
CA ARG A 60 -10.36 -9.57 -9.65
C ARG A 60 -9.68 -8.19 -9.71
N GLY A 61 -9.82 -7.41 -8.64
CA GLY A 61 -9.06 -6.17 -8.44
C GLY A 61 -7.57 -6.46 -8.19
N GLY A 62 -6.71 -5.51 -8.54
CA GLY A 62 -5.28 -5.63 -8.35
C GLY A 62 -4.87 -5.56 -6.88
N ASP A 63 -3.77 -6.20 -6.54
CA ASP A 63 -3.18 -6.12 -5.21
C ASP A 63 -2.36 -4.84 -5.03
N GLY A 64 -2.39 -4.30 -3.81
CA GLY A 64 -1.51 -3.22 -3.37
C GLY A 64 -0.07 -3.70 -3.12
N LEU A 65 0.67 -2.87 -2.38
CA LEU A 65 2.08 -3.08 -2.05
C LEU A 65 2.30 -2.99 -0.54
N VAL A 66 3.31 -3.71 -0.08
CA VAL A 66 3.92 -3.55 1.23
C VAL A 66 5.30 -2.92 1.04
N ARG A 67 5.51 -1.79 1.71
CA ARG A 67 6.79 -1.07 1.74
C ARG A 67 7.20 -0.81 3.19
N VAL A 68 8.39 -1.22 3.59
CA VAL A 68 8.85 -1.06 4.99
C VAL A 68 10.18 -0.31 5.02
N TYR A 69 10.20 0.83 5.70
CA TYR A 69 11.40 1.64 5.91
C TYR A 69 11.90 1.44 7.33
N GLU A 70 13.17 1.10 7.52
CA GLU A 70 13.88 1.15 8.80
C GLU A 70 14.69 2.43 8.87
N LEU A 71 14.37 3.31 9.82
CA LEU A 71 15.00 4.61 9.97
C LEU A 71 16.33 4.45 10.71
N LEU A 72 17.45 4.80 10.09
CA LEU A 72 18.77 4.64 10.71
C LEU A 72 19.14 5.81 11.63
N VAL A 73 18.44 6.94 11.48
CA VAL A 73 18.60 8.15 12.28
C VAL A 73 17.23 8.71 12.67
N PRO A 74 17.13 9.56 13.70
CA PRO A 74 15.89 10.26 14.01
C PRO A 74 15.40 11.03 12.79
N THR A 75 14.15 10.78 12.38
CA THR A 75 13.63 11.24 11.09
C THR A 75 12.22 11.76 11.26
N THR A 76 11.91 12.91 10.66
CA THR A 76 10.53 13.38 10.52
C THR A 76 9.87 12.68 9.34
N ALA A 77 8.84 11.90 9.60
CA ALA A 77 8.03 11.25 8.58
C ALA A 77 6.72 12.01 8.39
N THR A 78 6.43 12.37 7.14
CA THR A 78 5.15 12.94 6.73
C THR A 78 4.50 11.99 5.75
N MET A 79 3.24 11.66 5.97
CA MET A 79 2.48 10.80 5.07
C MET A 79 1.18 11.49 4.69
N LEU A 80 0.87 11.41 3.40
CA LEU A 80 -0.44 11.74 2.86
C LEU A 80 -0.98 10.51 2.13
N SER A 81 -2.13 10.00 2.58
CA SER A 81 -2.70 8.80 2.00
C SER A 81 -4.22 8.83 2.03
N THR A 82 -4.83 8.24 1.01
CA THR A 82 -6.27 8.07 0.89
C THR A 82 -6.63 6.58 0.93
N ARG A 83 -7.91 6.24 0.80
CA ARG A 83 -8.40 4.86 0.80
C ARG A 83 -8.01 4.04 2.05
N ARG A 84 -8.08 4.70 3.21
CA ARG A 84 -7.88 4.10 4.55
C ARG A 84 -9.21 3.76 5.21
N THR A 85 -10.14 4.72 5.24
CA THR A 85 -11.50 4.54 5.78
C THR A 85 -12.51 4.24 4.68
N THR A 86 -12.49 5.03 3.60
CA THR A 86 -13.29 4.78 2.39
C THR A 86 -12.54 3.82 1.50
N VAL A 87 -12.94 2.56 1.50
CA VAL A 87 -12.26 1.49 0.77
C VAL A 87 -12.39 1.66 -0.77
N PRO A 88 -11.50 1.02 -1.54
CA PRO A 88 -11.70 0.79 -2.97
C PRO A 88 -12.91 -0.11 -3.19
N TRP A 89 -14.08 0.50 -3.41
CA TRP A 89 -15.33 -0.19 -3.66
C TRP A 89 -15.27 -1.15 -4.87
N GLY A 90 -15.92 -2.31 -4.72
CA GLY A 90 -16.23 -3.20 -5.83
C GLY A 90 -17.38 -2.70 -6.70
N HIS A 91 -17.56 -3.30 -7.88
CA HIS A 91 -18.58 -2.91 -8.84
C HIS A 91 -19.34 -4.11 -9.41
N GLU A 92 -20.61 -3.92 -9.79
CA GLU A 92 -21.49 -4.99 -10.34
C GLU A 92 -21.53 -6.28 -9.49
N GLY A 93 -21.51 -6.13 -8.16
CA GLY A 93 -21.48 -7.26 -7.21
C GLY A 93 -20.08 -7.78 -6.85
N GLY A 94 -19.03 -7.17 -7.38
CA GLY A 94 -17.66 -7.38 -6.91
C GLY A 94 -17.45 -6.88 -5.48
N HIS A 95 -16.50 -7.48 -4.78
CA HIS A 95 -16.14 -7.12 -3.41
C HIS A 95 -15.15 -5.96 -3.39
N ASP A 96 -15.16 -5.24 -2.27
CA ASP A 96 -14.22 -4.15 -2.01
C ASP A 96 -12.78 -4.66 -1.90
N GLY A 97 -11.84 -3.85 -2.37
CA GLY A 97 -10.43 -4.01 -2.07
C GLY A 97 -10.15 -3.67 -0.61
N ALA A 98 -9.10 -4.27 -0.06
CA ALA A 98 -8.65 -3.99 1.28
C ALA A 98 -8.21 -2.52 1.42
N PRO A 99 -8.54 -1.86 2.55
CA PRO A 99 -8.02 -0.54 2.84
C PRO A 99 -6.51 -0.61 2.98
N GLY A 100 -5.83 0.46 2.57
CA GLY A 100 -4.43 0.59 2.90
C GLY A 100 -4.27 0.90 4.40
N ARG A 101 -3.09 0.63 4.95
CA ARG A 101 -2.77 0.82 6.37
C ARG A 101 -1.36 1.40 6.54
N THR A 102 -1.09 1.97 7.70
CA THR A 102 0.27 2.37 8.06
C THR A 102 0.53 2.05 9.50
N VAL A 103 1.59 1.28 9.73
CA VAL A 103 1.96 0.79 11.04
C VAL A 103 3.37 1.28 11.34
N LEU A 104 3.51 2.04 12.41
CA LEU A 104 4.78 2.33 13.04
C LEU A 104 5.13 1.19 13.97
N ILE A 105 6.32 0.63 13.79
CA ILE A 105 6.93 -0.34 14.68
C ILE A 105 8.05 0.40 15.39
N HIS A 106 7.90 0.64 16.68
CA HIS A 106 8.88 1.34 17.49
C HIS A 106 10.13 0.46 17.73
N PRO A 107 11.30 1.03 18.10
CA PRO A 107 12.53 0.27 18.30
C PRO A 107 12.42 -0.87 19.31
N GLU A 108 11.59 -0.69 20.34
CA GLU A 108 11.30 -1.70 21.36
C GLU A 108 10.26 -2.75 20.93
N GLY A 109 9.74 -2.64 19.70
CA GLY A 109 8.87 -3.62 19.05
C GLY A 109 7.37 -3.37 19.19
N THR A 110 6.95 -2.34 19.91
CA THR A 110 5.52 -1.96 19.98
C THR A 110 5.03 -1.50 18.61
N LYS A 111 3.74 -1.75 18.32
CA LYS A 111 3.12 -1.42 17.03
C LYS A 111 1.99 -0.41 17.24
N GLU A 112 2.01 0.64 16.44
CA GLU A 112 1.00 1.70 16.44
C GLU A 112 0.47 1.87 15.01
N GLU A 113 -0.85 1.79 14.83
CA GLU A 113 -1.47 2.15 13.55
C GLU A 113 -1.61 3.67 13.47
N LEU A 114 -1.03 4.26 12.43
CA LEU A 114 -1.00 5.70 12.22
C LEU A 114 -2.17 6.17 11.34
N PRO A 115 -2.65 7.41 11.54
CA PRO A 115 -3.72 7.96 10.72
C PRO A 115 -3.29 8.16 9.27
N ALA A 116 -4.27 8.34 8.38
CA ALA A 116 -4.06 8.51 6.94
C ALA A 116 -3.13 9.68 6.59
N HIS A 117 -3.20 10.75 7.37
CA HIS A 117 -2.38 11.95 7.24
C HIS A 117 -1.69 12.23 8.57
N PHE A 118 -0.36 12.34 8.56
CA PHE A 118 0.39 12.75 9.75
C PHE A 118 1.72 13.38 9.36
N SER A 119 2.29 14.14 10.30
CA SER A 119 3.70 14.50 10.33
C SER A 119 4.20 14.30 11.75
N ARG A 120 5.21 13.45 11.94
CA ARG A 120 5.74 13.08 13.26
C ARG A 120 7.24 12.86 13.20
N GLN A 121 7.92 13.20 14.28
CA GLN A 121 9.32 12.83 14.49
C GLN A 121 9.37 11.40 15.04
N LEU A 122 10.16 10.55 14.38
CA LEU A 122 10.31 9.14 14.70
C LEU A 122 11.75 8.88 15.16
N PRO A 123 11.96 8.07 16.21
CA PRO A 123 13.30 7.74 16.66
C PRO A 123 14.01 6.80 15.67
N ALA A 124 15.35 6.82 15.71
CA ALA A 124 16.17 5.84 15.00
C ALA A 124 15.81 4.41 15.44
N GLY A 125 15.92 3.44 14.53
CA GLY A 125 15.51 2.05 14.73
C GLY A 125 14.03 1.79 14.50
N SER A 126 13.19 2.83 14.37
CA SER A 126 11.77 2.64 14.06
C SER A 126 11.60 2.08 12.65
N ARG A 127 10.57 1.25 12.45
CA ARG A 127 10.14 0.79 11.13
C ARG A 127 8.78 1.35 10.77
N LEU A 128 8.70 2.03 9.62
CA LEU A 128 7.45 2.51 9.06
C LEU A 128 6.99 1.51 7.98
N ARG A 129 5.97 0.71 8.30
CA ARG A 129 5.33 -0.22 7.37
C ARG A 129 4.13 0.46 6.72
N ILE A 130 4.18 0.61 5.40
CA ILE A 130 3.10 1.15 4.59
C ILE A 130 2.51 0.00 3.77
N GLU A 131 1.20 -0.19 3.92
CA GLU A 131 0.40 -1.07 3.08
C GLU A 131 -0.48 -0.18 2.19
N THR A 132 -0.30 -0.25 0.89
CA THR A 132 -1.15 0.49 -0.05
C THR A 132 -2.45 -0.28 -0.30
N PRO A 133 -3.56 0.42 -0.60
CA PRO A 133 -4.84 -0.22 -0.87
C PRO A 133 -4.77 -1.14 -2.09
N GLY A 134 -5.61 -2.17 -2.10
CA GLY A 134 -5.90 -2.93 -3.32
C GLY A 134 -6.87 -2.19 -4.24
N GLY A 135 -7.30 -2.84 -5.32
CA GLY A 135 -8.40 -2.38 -6.18
C GLY A 135 -9.69 -3.13 -5.89
N GLY A 136 -10.85 -2.52 -6.16
CA GLY A 136 -12.14 -3.22 -6.08
C GLY A 136 -12.29 -4.27 -7.19
N GLY A 137 -13.00 -5.37 -6.90
CA GLY A 137 -13.36 -6.38 -7.88
C GLY A 137 -14.56 -5.98 -8.73
N PHE A 138 -14.75 -6.67 -9.86
CA PHE A 138 -15.88 -6.45 -10.78
C PHE A 138 -16.66 -7.75 -10.98
N GLY A 139 -17.99 -7.66 -10.90
CA GLY A 139 -18.89 -8.82 -11.06
C GLY A 139 -18.92 -9.70 -9.80
N SER A 140 -20.06 -10.35 -9.55
CA SER A 140 -20.19 -11.31 -8.44
C SER A 140 -19.15 -12.43 -8.55
N PRO A 141 -18.36 -12.71 -7.50
CA PRO A 141 -17.46 -13.85 -7.51
C PRO A 141 -18.26 -15.15 -7.64
N TYR A 142 -17.68 -16.15 -8.29
CA TYR A 142 -18.26 -17.49 -8.30
C TYR A 142 -18.30 -18.05 -6.88
N ALA A 143 -19.34 -18.80 -6.54
CA ALA A 143 -19.40 -19.52 -5.27
C ALA A 143 -18.19 -20.45 -5.17
N SER A 144 -17.39 -20.30 -4.11
CA SER A 144 -16.30 -21.23 -3.81
C SER A 144 -16.88 -22.63 -3.67
N THR A 145 -16.47 -23.56 -4.52
CA THR A 145 -16.78 -24.98 -4.34
C THR A 145 -15.89 -25.47 -3.20
N GLU A 146 -16.51 -25.96 -2.12
CA GLU A 146 -15.83 -26.56 -0.96
C GLU A 146 -14.99 -27.79 -1.32
#